data_AF-F4PEX6-F1
#
_entry.id   AF-F4PEX6-F1
#
_cell.length_a   1.000
_cell.length_b   1.000
_cell.length_c   1.000
_cell.angle_alpha   90.00
_cell.angle_beta   90.00
_cell.angle_gamma   90.00
#
_symmetry.space_group_name_H-M   'P 1'
#
loop_
_entity.id
_entity.type
_entity.pdbx_description
1 polymer ?
#
loop_
_entity_poly.entity_id
_entity_poly.type
_entity_poly.pdbx_seq_one_letter_code
_entity_poly.pdbx_strand_id
1 'polypeptide(L)'
;MNLKPVSQQYVKRQDGTHALMDLYFPQLHIGIEVDEAYHQENQKEDKLRMDDIISAVNEESIKDFQCLRIDETKSLEEINERINGVVSVINNKASKTTLNWRTYEEELKQLKQQKYLSIYDDVSFMDIKDIANTVFGKNSKRYQRSFFKVIDKMWLWCPKLSIIVNGDAKSVAGGWLKFLAEDWTYIDESHQDSAIAEERKDNYMKEVNFGHERAVFAKYKDNLGFNRYRFVGVFKTWGISPKNESCIRYLRVDDKVDIVK
;
A
#
# COMPACT_ATOMS: atom_id res chain seq x y z
N MET A 1 8.90 -23.85 -11.77
CA MET A 1 9.10 -23.25 -10.44
C MET A 1 8.02 -22.20 -10.25
N ASN A 2 7.22 -22.29 -9.20
CA ASN A 2 6.08 -21.37 -8.96
C ASN A 2 6.52 -20.14 -8.16
N LEU A 3 7.47 -19.39 -8.74
CA LEU A 3 8.01 -18.17 -8.16
C LEU A 3 7.32 -16.94 -8.79
N LYS A 4 6.82 -16.03 -7.97
CA LYS A 4 6.17 -14.76 -8.37
C LYS A 4 7.23 -13.68 -8.55
N PRO A 5 7.49 -13.21 -9.79
CA PRO A 5 8.28 -12.00 -10.02
C PRO A 5 7.40 -10.75 -9.87
N VAL A 6 7.98 -9.68 -9.35
CA VAL A 6 7.40 -8.32 -9.37
C VAL A 6 8.46 -7.36 -9.87
N SER A 7 8.21 -6.69 -10.98
CA SER A 7 9.12 -5.67 -11.51
C SER A 7 8.84 -4.30 -10.90
N GLN A 8 9.87 -3.46 -10.83
CA GLN A 8 9.76 -2.06 -10.40
C GLN A 8 9.05 -1.92 -9.04
N GLN A 9 9.44 -2.75 -8.07
CA GLN A 9 8.82 -2.78 -6.75
C GLN A 9 9.43 -1.69 -5.86
N TYR A 10 8.61 -0.77 -5.36
CA TYR A 10 9.06 0.15 -4.32
C TYR A 10 9.31 -0.58 -3.00
N VAL A 11 10.40 -0.23 -2.33
CA VAL A 11 10.77 -0.77 -1.01
C VAL A 11 11.09 0.40 -0.11
N LYS A 12 10.47 0.43 1.08
CA LYS A 12 10.84 1.32 2.16
C LYS A 12 12.00 0.69 2.94
N ARG A 13 13.15 1.37 2.94
CA ARG A 13 14.38 0.96 3.61
C ARG A 13 14.34 1.27 5.11
N GLN A 14 15.27 0.68 5.84
CA GLN A 14 15.42 0.86 7.30
C GLN A 14 15.74 2.31 7.71
N ASP A 15 16.39 3.07 6.83
CA ASP A 15 16.67 4.50 7.06
C ASP A 15 15.46 5.41 6.77
N GLY A 16 14.31 4.82 6.43
CA GLY A 16 13.09 5.53 6.06
C GLY A 16 13.05 6.02 4.62
N THR A 17 14.12 5.86 3.85
CA THR A 17 14.14 6.19 2.42
C THR A 17 13.39 5.13 1.62
N HIS A 18 13.06 5.45 0.38
CA HIS A 18 12.49 4.48 -0.55
C HIS A 18 13.45 4.22 -1.70
N ALA A 19 13.43 2.99 -2.20
CA ALA A 19 14.13 2.59 -3.40
C ALA A 19 13.18 1.84 -4.33
N LEU A 20 13.44 1.94 -5.64
CA LEU A 20 12.78 1.14 -6.65
C LEU A 20 13.66 -0.07 -6.96
N MET A 21 13.19 -1.28 -6.62
CA MET A 21 13.86 -2.52 -7.01
C MET A 21 13.43 -2.89 -8.43
N ASP A 22 14.38 -3.16 -9.32
CA ASP A 22 14.08 -3.58 -10.70
C ASP A 22 13.29 -4.88 -10.75
N LEU A 23 13.67 -5.83 -9.88
CA LEU A 23 13.00 -7.13 -9.75
C LEU A 23 12.93 -7.55 -8.29
N TYR A 24 11.76 -8.00 -7.84
CA TYR A 24 11.51 -8.48 -6.49
C TYR A 24 10.78 -9.83 -6.51
N PHE A 25 11.19 -10.72 -5.62
CA PHE A 25 10.60 -12.04 -5.43
C PHE A 25 10.02 -12.15 -4.01
N PRO A 26 8.73 -11.82 -3.80
CA PRO A 26 8.14 -11.75 -2.46
C PRO A 26 8.28 -13.05 -1.67
N GLN A 27 8.07 -14.20 -2.31
CA GLN A 27 8.13 -15.50 -1.63
C GLN A 27 9.54 -15.86 -1.12
N LEU A 28 10.57 -15.19 -1.64
CA LEU A 28 11.96 -15.40 -1.27
C LEU A 28 12.54 -14.19 -0.53
N HIS A 29 11.82 -13.08 -0.42
CA HIS A 29 12.35 -11.81 0.11
C HIS A 29 13.66 -11.38 -0.58
N ILE A 30 13.78 -11.61 -1.89
CA ILE A 30 14.95 -11.24 -2.69
C ILE A 30 14.59 -10.08 -3.62
N GLY A 31 15.27 -8.95 -3.46
CA GLY A 31 15.29 -7.84 -4.42
C GLY A 31 16.55 -7.90 -5.28
N ILE A 32 16.45 -7.42 -6.52
CA ILE A 32 17.55 -7.25 -7.46
C ILE A 32 17.50 -5.82 -7.98
N GLU A 33 18.66 -5.18 -7.99
CA GLU A 33 18.87 -3.80 -8.46
C GLU A 33 20.01 -3.80 -9.48
N VAL A 34 19.81 -3.11 -10.60
CA VAL A 34 20.84 -2.88 -11.62
C VAL A 34 21.46 -1.51 -11.34
N ASP A 35 22.77 -1.50 -11.06
CA ASP A 35 23.51 -0.27 -10.82
C ASP A 35 23.93 0.33 -12.17
N GLU A 36 23.13 1.23 -12.73
CA GLU A 36 23.48 1.96 -13.97
C GLU A 36 24.46 3.11 -13.67
N ALA A 37 25.42 3.34 -14.59
CA ALA A 37 26.50 4.31 -14.44
C ALA A 37 26.04 5.77 -14.19
N TYR A 38 24.85 6.13 -14.68
CA TYR A 38 24.35 7.50 -14.76
C TYR A 38 23.30 7.86 -13.70
N HIS A 39 23.05 7.00 -12.71
CA HIS A 39 22.02 7.27 -11.70
C HIS A 39 22.33 8.41 -10.70
N GLN A 40 23.48 9.08 -10.77
CA GLN A 40 23.76 10.23 -9.88
C GLN A 40 23.01 11.52 -10.28
N GLU A 41 22.59 11.69 -11.53
CA GLU A 41 21.91 12.94 -11.95
C GLU A 41 20.37 12.88 -11.87
N ASN A 42 19.77 11.68 -11.93
CA ASN A 42 18.30 11.51 -11.84
C ASN A 42 17.75 11.41 -10.41
N GLN A 43 18.61 11.52 -9.38
CA GLN A 43 18.16 11.57 -7.98
C GLN A 43 17.40 12.86 -7.63
N LYS A 44 17.37 13.86 -8.52
CA LYS A 44 16.57 15.07 -8.31
C LYS A 44 15.14 14.90 -8.85
N GLU A 45 14.27 14.53 -7.91
CA GLU A 45 12.86 14.95 -7.85
C GLU A 45 11.80 14.26 -8.73
N ASP A 46 11.84 12.94 -8.92
CA ASP A 46 10.55 12.23 -8.98
C ASP A 46 10.09 11.99 -7.54
N LYS A 47 9.36 12.96 -6.98
CA LYS A 47 8.62 12.75 -5.73
C LYS A 47 7.77 11.51 -5.89
N LEU A 48 8.04 10.49 -5.08
CA LEU A 48 7.27 9.24 -5.06
C LEU A 48 5.79 9.56 -5.07
N ARG A 49 5.05 8.92 -5.97
CA ARG A 49 3.60 9.10 -5.99
C ARG A 49 3.03 8.39 -4.77
N MET A 50 1.88 8.86 -4.33
CA MET A 50 1.15 8.18 -3.25
C MET A 50 0.90 6.69 -3.56
N ASP A 51 0.69 6.36 -4.83
CA ASP A 51 0.53 4.98 -5.28
C ASP A 51 1.79 4.13 -5.04
N ASP A 52 2.97 4.71 -5.24
CA ASP A 52 4.28 4.07 -5.02
C ASP A 52 4.53 3.82 -3.53
N ILE A 53 4.16 4.80 -2.70
CA ILE A 53 4.23 4.67 -1.24
C ILE A 53 3.30 3.56 -0.77
N ILE A 54 2.07 3.48 -1.30
CA ILE A 54 1.11 2.44 -0.93
C ILE A 54 1.57 1.06 -1.41
N SER A 55 2.20 0.96 -2.58
CA SER A 55 2.68 -0.31 -3.10
C SER A 55 3.95 -0.81 -2.40
N ALA A 56 4.64 0.06 -1.65
CA ALA A 56 5.94 -0.25 -1.08
C ALA A 56 5.94 -1.47 -0.12
N VAL A 57 6.98 -2.28 -0.23
CA VAL A 57 7.29 -3.35 0.74
C VAL A 57 8.16 -2.75 1.85
N ASN A 58 7.89 -3.07 3.11
CA ASN A 58 8.69 -2.58 4.22
C ASN A 58 9.84 -3.55 4.53
N GLU A 59 11.07 -3.15 4.25
CA GLU A 59 12.28 -3.95 4.49
C GLU A 59 12.46 -4.31 5.97
N GLU A 60 12.19 -3.38 6.90
CA GLU A 60 12.32 -3.64 8.36
C GLU A 60 11.39 -4.75 8.83
N SER A 61 10.25 -4.92 8.17
CA SER A 61 9.29 -5.99 8.52
C SER A 61 9.75 -7.38 8.05
N ILE A 62 10.80 -7.47 7.24
CA ILE A 62 11.29 -8.69 6.60
C ILE A 62 12.70 -9.02 7.08
N LYS A 63 12.80 -9.92 8.06
CA LYS A 63 14.06 -10.27 8.74
C LYS A 63 15.16 -10.81 7.81
N ASP A 64 14.80 -11.51 6.74
CA ASP A 64 15.72 -12.17 5.81
C ASP A 64 15.68 -11.56 4.40
N PHE A 65 15.34 -10.28 4.30
CA PHE A 65 15.39 -9.52 3.06
C PHE A 65 16.83 -9.48 2.52
N GLN A 66 16.98 -9.74 1.22
CA GLN A 66 18.27 -9.73 0.56
C GLN A 66 18.18 -8.92 -0.74
N CYS A 67 18.95 -7.85 -0.84
CA CYS A 67 19.13 -7.09 -2.07
C CYS A 67 20.41 -7.52 -2.79
N LEU A 68 20.29 -7.92 -4.06
CA LEU A 68 21.38 -8.37 -4.92
C LEU A 68 21.60 -7.34 -6.04
N ARG A 69 22.81 -6.79 -6.13
CA ARG A 69 23.15 -5.79 -7.15
C ARG A 69 23.83 -6.39 -8.38
N ILE A 70 23.58 -5.83 -9.55
CA ILE A 70 24.25 -6.13 -10.83
C ILE A 70 24.80 -4.82 -11.38
N ASP A 71 26.13 -4.71 -11.49
CA ASP A 71 26.81 -3.51 -12.00
C ASP A 71 26.82 -3.52 -13.53
N GLU A 72 26.08 -2.60 -14.15
CA GLU A 72 25.96 -2.49 -15.61
C GLU A 72 27.25 -1.98 -16.28
N THR A 73 28.18 -1.38 -15.50
CA THR A 73 29.44 -0.84 -16.04
C THR A 73 30.47 -1.90 -16.42
N LYS A 74 30.19 -3.16 -16.08
CA LYS A 74 31.07 -4.31 -16.33
C LYS A 74 30.94 -4.83 -17.75
N SER A 75 31.88 -5.71 -18.14
CA SER A 75 31.78 -6.41 -19.41
C SER A 75 30.55 -7.33 -19.44
N LEU A 76 30.07 -7.66 -20.65
CA LEU A 76 28.91 -8.55 -20.82
C LEU A 76 29.17 -9.92 -20.18
N GLU A 77 30.40 -10.42 -20.25
CA GLU A 77 30.83 -11.65 -19.61
C GLU A 77 30.70 -11.58 -18.09
N GLU A 78 31.22 -10.52 -17.47
CA GLU A 78 31.13 -10.30 -16.02
C GLU A 78 29.67 -10.13 -15.56
N ILE A 79 28.84 -9.41 -16.33
CA ILE A 79 27.41 -9.26 -16.06
C ILE A 79 26.71 -10.62 -16.10
N ASN A 80 26.99 -11.44 -17.12
CA ASN A 80 26.42 -12.78 -17.23
C ASN A 80 26.86 -13.70 -16.09
N GLU A 81 28.15 -13.65 -15.70
CA GLU A 81 28.64 -14.37 -14.52
C GLU A 81 27.91 -13.93 -13.25
N ARG A 82 27.71 -12.63 -13.08
CA ARG A 82 26.96 -12.07 -11.94
C ARG A 82 25.51 -12.53 -11.93
N ILE A 83 24.82 -12.49 -13.07
CA ILE A 83 23.45 -12.99 -13.23
C ILE A 83 23.37 -14.48 -12.85
N ASN A 84 24.30 -15.30 -13.33
CA ASN A 84 24.36 -16.72 -12.97
C ASN A 84 24.55 -16.93 -11.47
N GLY A 85 25.37 -16.09 -10.82
CA GLY A 85 25.52 -16.08 -9.37
C GLY A 85 24.21 -15.73 -8.65
N VAL A 86 23.50 -14.70 -9.09
CA VAL A 86 22.19 -14.30 -8.56
C VAL A 86 21.17 -15.42 -8.72
N VAL A 87 21.08 -16.03 -9.90
CA VAL A 87 20.20 -17.18 -10.17
C VAL A 87 20.52 -18.36 -9.25
N SER A 88 21.81 -18.60 -8.97
CA SER A 88 22.23 -19.64 -8.03
C SER A 88 21.75 -19.38 -6.60
N VAL A 89 21.80 -18.12 -6.13
CA VAL A 89 21.25 -17.71 -4.82
C VAL A 89 19.73 -17.93 -4.77
N ILE A 90 19.01 -17.51 -5.82
CA ILE A 90 17.56 -17.69 -5.94
C ILE A 90 17.21 -19.19 -5.89
N ASN A 91 17.87 -20.01 -6.69
CA ASN A 91 17.62 -21.45 -6.73
C ASN A 91 17.92 -22.11 -5.38
N ASN A 92 18.98 -21.69 -4.68
CA ASN A 92 19.29 -22.19 -3.35
C ASN A 92 18.17 -21.87 -2.35
N LYS A 93 17.69 -20.61 -2.30
CA LYS A 93 16.61 -20.21 -1.39
C LYS A 93 15.27 -20.87 -1.77
N ALA A 94 14.99 -20.96 -3.08
CA ALA A 94 13.82 -21.65 -3.63
C ALA A 94 13.79 -23.14 -3.26
N SER A 95 14.92 -23.83 -3.28
CA SER A 95 14.99 -25.25 -2.90
C SER A 95 14.61 -25.53 -1.45
N LYS A 96 14.71 -24.51 -0.59
CA LYS A 96 14.42 -24.57 0.85
C LYS A 96 13.06 -23.97 1.21
N THR A 97 12.33 -23.45 0.23
CA THR A 97 11.10 -22.69 0.44
C THR A 97 9.95 -23.33 -0.32
N THR A 98 8.80 -23.50 0.32
CA THR A 98 7.59 -23.94 -0.39
C THR A 98 7.06 -22.80 -1.25
N LEU A 99 7.39 -22.84 -2.53
CA LEU A 99 6.96 -21.83 -3.50
C LEU A 99 5.56 -22.16 -4.03
N ASN A 100 4.65 -21.21 -3.82
CA ASN A 100 3.32 -21.24 -4.43
C ASN A 100 2.94 -19.85 -4.94
N TRP A 101 3.03 -19.67 -6.26
CA TRP A 101 2.51 -18.48 -6.93
C TRP A 101 1.02 -18.69 -7.14
N ARG A 102 0.26 -18.18 -6.17
CA ARG A 102 -1.19 -18.35 -6.09
C ARG A 102 -1.91 -17.48 -7.11
N THR A 103 -3.08 -17.94 -7.54
CA THR A 103 -4.05 -17.05 -8.19
C THR A 103 -4.62 -16.08 -7.17
N TYR A 104 -5.24 -15.00 -7.65
CA TYR A 104 -5.89 -14.01 -6.79
C TYR A 104 -6.96 -14.66 -5.89
N GLU A 105 -7.78 -15.57 -6.43
CA GLU A 105 -8.81 -16.28 -5.67
C GLU A 105 -8.20 -17.17 -4.57
N GLU A 106 -7.06 -17.79 -4.84
CA GLU A 106 -6.34 -18.60 -3.86
C GLU A 106 -5.71 -17.74 -2.76
N GLU A 107 -5.16 -16.57 -3.10
CA GLU A 107 -4.66 -15.58 -2.13
C GLU A 107 -5.80 -15.13 -1.19
N LEU A 108 -6.97 -14.77 -1.74
CA LEU A 108 -8.14 -14.39 -0.93
C LEU A 108 -8.62 -15.54 -0.03
N LYS A 109 -8.67 -16.77 -0.56
CA LYS A 109 -9.08 -17.96 0.21
C LYS A 109 -8.13 -18.24 1.36
N GLN A 110 -6.82 -18.07 1.17
CA GLN A 110 -5.83 -18.22 2.23
C GLN A 110 -5.96 -17.09 3.25
N LEU A 111 -6.10 -15.84 2.80
CA LEU A 111 -6.27 -14.69 3.69
C LEU A 111 -7.47 -14.90 4.63
N LYS A 112 -8.59 -15.41 4.10
CA LYS A 112 -9.80 -15.69 4.90
C LYS A 112 -9.59 -16.71 6.03
N GLN A 113 -8.51 -17.49 5.99
CA GLN A 113 -8.16 -18.43 7.07
C GLN A 113 -7.38 -17.77 8.22
N GLN A 114 -6.80 -16.59 7.99
CA GLN A 114 -6.06 -15.84 8.99
C GLN A 114 -6.99 -15.21 10.03
N LYS A 115 -6.42 -14.81 11.17
CA LYS A 115 -7.17 -14.15 12.24
C LYS A 115 -7.35 -12.66 11.97
N TYR A 116 -6.32 -12.01 11.45
CA TYR A 116 -6.28 -10.58 11.16
C TYR A 116 -5.55 -10.35 9.84
N LEU A 117 -5.82 -9.20 9.22
CA LEU A 117 -5.02 -8.62 8.14
C LEU A 117 -4.22 -7.45 8.73
N SER A 118 -2.93 -7.38 8.43
CA SER A 118 -2.02 -6.32 8.86
C SER A 118 -1.57 -5.45 7.69
N ILE A 119 -1.15 -4.21 7.97
CA ILE A 119 -0.55 -3.32 6.97
C ILE A 119 0.75 -3.89 6.36
N TYR A 120 1.40 -4.84 7.05
CA TYR A 120 2.63 -5.50 6.60
C TYR A 120 2.36 -6.69 5.68
N ASP A 121 1.11 -7.16 5.59
CA ASP A 121 0.77 -8.23 4.65
C ASP A 121 0.80 -7.70 3.22
N ASP A 122 1.49 -8.42 2.34
CA ASP A 122 1.59 -8.11 0.90
C ASP A 122 0.33 -8.60 0.16
N VAL A 123 -0.83 -8.04 0.54
CA VAL A 123 -2.12 -8.35 -0.08
C VAL A 123 -2.73 -7.08 -0.66
N SER A 124 -3.08 -7.17 -1.95
CA SER A 124 -3.84 -6.14 -2.65
C SER A 124 -5.16 -6.71 -3.17
N PHE A 125 -6.22 -5.94 -3.08
CA PHE A 125 -7.55 -6.34 -3.54
C PHE A 125 -7.87 -5.66 -4.87
N MET A 126 -8.47 -6.39 -5.79
CA MET A 126 -8.95 -5.86 -7.07
C MET A 126 -10.22 -5.01 -6.87
N ASP A 127 -11.15 -5.47 -6.03
CA ASP A 127 -12.46 -4.84 -5.83
C ASP A 127 -12.85 -4.68 -4.36
N ILE A 128 -13.69 -3.67 -4.09
CA ILE A 128 -14.30 -3.45 -2.76
C ILE A 128 -15.15 -4.64 -2.32
N LYS A 129 -15.79 -5.35 -3.25
CA LYS A 129 -16.56 -6.57 -2.92
C LYS A 129 -15.66 -7.66 -2.32
N ASP A 130 -14.41 -7.74 -2.76
CA ASP A 130 -13.49 -8.78 -2.30
C ASP A 130 -13.02 -8.47 -0.88
N ILE A 131 -12.77 -7.18 -0.58
CA ILE A 131 -12.52 -6.73 0.80
C ILE A 131 -13.71 -7.08 1.69
N ALA A 132 -14.93 -6.69 1.27
CA ALA A 132 -16.15 -6.93 2.03
C ALA A 132 -16.37 -8.42 2.34
N ASN A 133 -16.17 -9.29 1.34
CA ASN A 133 -16.45 -10.72 1.48
C ASN A 133 -15.31 -11.51 2.15
N THR A 134 -14.07 -11.06 1.99
CA THR A 134 -12.88 -11.74 2.51
C THR A 134 -12.54 -11.31 3.92
N VAL A 135 -12.53 -10.01 4.20
CA VAL A 135 -12.12 -9.45 5.50
C VAL A 135 -13.31 -9.31 6.44
N PHE A 136 -14.50 -8.98 5.92
CA PHE A 136 -15.65 -8.60 6.74
C PHE A 136 -16.84 -9.57 6.70
N GLY A 137 -16.60 -10.79 6.22
CA GLY A 137 -17.61 -11.87 6.20
C GLY A 137 -18.89 -11.51 5.44
N LYS A 138 -18.87 -10.50 4.56
CA LYS A 138 -20.03 -10.18 3.73
C LYS A 138 -20.20 -11.25 2.65
N ASN A 139 -21.40 -11.32 2.07
CA ASN A 139 -21.69 -12.23 0.97
C ASN A 139 -22.44 -11.49 -0.14
N SER A 140 -21.77 -10.48 -0.70
CA SER A 140 -22.36 -9.61 -1.72
C SER A 140 -21.71 -9.82 -3.08
N LYS A 141 -22.54 -9.86 -4.12
CA LYS A 141 -22.08 -9.97 -5.51
C LYS A 141 -21.40 -8.69 -6.01
N ARG A 142 -21.75 -7.53 -5.43
CA ARG A 142 -21.24 -6.22 -5.84
C ARG A 142 -21.24 -5.24 -4.66
N TYR A 143 -20.19 -4.43 -4.56
CA TYR A 143 -20.12 -3.25 -3.71
C TYR A 143 -19.55 -2.09 -4.53
N GLN A 144 -20.28 -0.98 -4.60
CA GLN A 144 -19.85 0.23 -5.32
C GLN A 144 -19.62 1.42 -4.40
N ARG A 145 -20.20 1.41 -3.19
CA ARG A 145 -19.96 2.46 -2.20
C ARG A 145 -18.57 2.28 -1.62
N SER A 146 -17.80 3.37 -1.61
CA SER A 146 -16.44 3.43 -1.05
C SER A 146 -16.42 3.52 0.48
N PHE A 147 -17.57 3.46 1.15
CA PHE A 147 -17.66 3.37 2.59
C PHE A 147 -18.98 2.71 3.01
N PHE A 148 -18.95 1.93 4.08
CA PHE A 148 -20.15 1.37 4.71
C PHE A 148 -19.84 0.82 6.10
N LYS A 149 -20.87 0.70 6.93
CA LYS A 149 -20.78 0.11 8.26
C LYS A 149 -20.54 -1.40 8.17
N VAL A 150 -19.50 -1.89 8.83
CA VAL A 150 -19.16 -3.33 8.90
C VAL A 150 -19.94 -4.01 10.01
N ILE A 151 -19.62 -3.66 11.26
CA ILE A 151 -20.23 -4.15 12.51
C ILE A 151 -19.97 -3.11 13.61
N ASP A 152 -20.88 -2.95 14.56
CA ASP A 152 -20.76 -2.04 15.72
C ASP A 152 -20.30 -0.62 15.39
N LYS A 153 -19.04 -0.28 15.70
CA LYS A 153 -18.42 1.03 15.43
C LYS A 153 -17.46 0.99 14.24
N MET A 154 -17.22 -0.18 13.67
CA MET A 154 -16.30 -0.39 12.56
C MET A 154 -16.97 -0.08 11.22
N TRP A 155 -16.28 0.73 10.42
CA TRP A 155 -16.64 1.08 9.05
C TRP A 155 -15.52 0.67 8.11
N LEU A 156 -15.89 0.22 6.91
CA LEU A 156 -14.96 0.14 5.81
C LEU A 156 -14.86 1.51 5.15
N TRP A 157 -13.66 1.93 4.79
CA TRP A 157 -13.42 3.10 3.96
C TRP A 157 -12.38 2.79 2.88
N CYS A 158 -12.77 2.93 1.62
CA CYS A 158 -11.91 2.79 0.44
C CYS A 158 -11.68 4.16 -0.20
N PRO A 159 -10.85 5.04 0.38
CA PRO A 159 -10.63 6.38 -0.15
C PRO A 159 -9.89 6.31 -1.49
N LYS A 160 -10.27 7.22 -2.39
CA LYS A 160 -9.41 7.62 -3.51
C LYS A 160 -8.57 8.79 -3.01
N LEU A 161 -7.26 8.61 -2.96
CA LEU A 161 -6.36 9.63 -2.46
C LEU A 161 -6.16 10.73 -3.50
N SER A 162 -5.96 11.95 -3.02
CA SER A 162 -5.70 13.11 -3.85
C SER A 162 -4.31 13.04 -4.45
N ILE A 163 -4.22 13.55 -5.67
CA ILE A 163 -2.96 13.71 -6.39
C ILE A 163 -2.58 15.19 -6.41
N ILE A 164 -1.28 15.45 -6.39
CA ILE A 164 -0.74 16.80 -6.59
C ILE A 164 -0.42 16.93 -8.08
N VAL A 165 -1.01 17.92 -8.74
CA VAL A 165 -0.76 18.23 -10.16
C VAL A 165 -0.32 19.68 -10.24
N ASN A 166 0.89 19.93 -10.72
CA ASN A 166 1.50 21.26 -10.82
C ASN A 166 1.47 22.05 -9.49
N GLY A 167 1.66 21.37 -8.36
CA GLY A 167 1.62 21.96 -7.02
C GLY A 167 0.22 22.06 -6.40
N ASP A 168 -0.85 21.84 -7.16
CA ASP A 168 -2.22 21.88 -6.67
C ASP A 168 -2.75 20.49 -6.30
N ALA A 169 -3.43 20.40 -5.15
CA ALA A 169 -4.19 19.21 -4.81
C ALA A 169 -5.46 19.10 -5.68
N LYS A 170 -5.60 17.98 -6.38
CA LYS A 170 -6.81 17.68 -7.16
C LYS A 170 -7.61 16.56 -6.51
N SER A 171 -8.93 16.76 -6.43
CA SER A 171 -9.87 15.72 -6.02
C SER A 171 -10.00 14.67 -7.12
N VAL A 172 -10.04 13.40 -6.74
CA VAL A 172 -10.26 12.28 -7.68
C VAL A 172 -11.75 11.94 -7.81
N ALA A 173 -12.58 12.37 -6.85
CA ALA A 173 -14.02 12.18 -6.90
C ALA A 173 -14.76 13.23 -6.07
N GLY A 174 -15.69 13.95 -6.72
CA GLY A 174 -16.70 14.77 -6.06
C GLY A 174 -16.13 15.83 -5.12
N GLY A 175 -15.02 16.48 -5.48
CA GLY A 175 -14.45 17.60 -4.73
C GLY A 175 -13.66 17.22 -3.47
N TRP A 176 -13.74 15.98 -3.00
CA TRP A 176 -13.05 15.54 -1.77
C TRP A 176 -11.54 15.43 -1.96
N LEU A 177 -10.80 16.01 -1.01
CA LEU A 177 -9.36 15.96 -0.91
C LEU A 177 -8.92 15.01 0.21
N LYS A 178 -8.01 14.08 -0.07
CA LYS A 178 -7.60 13.03 0.89
C LYS A 178 -6.11 12.79 0.78
N PHE A 179 -5.38 13.04 1.86
CA PHE A 179 -3.93 12.93 1.89
C PHE A 179 -3.53 11.91 2.96
N LEU A 180 -2.96 10.80 2.53
CA LEU A 180 -2.35 9.82 3.42
C LEU A 180 -0.92 10.29 3.72
N ALA A 181 -0.49 10.23 4.99
CA ALA A 181 0.90 10.48 5.36
C ALA A 181 1.82 9.38 4.78
N GLU A 182 3.08 9.68 4.47
CA GLU A 182 4.01 8.72 3.85
C GLU A 182 4.25 7.47 4.72
N ASP A 183 4.18 7.60 6.04
CA ASP A 183 4.29 6.51 7.01
C ASP A 183 2.93 5.85 7.38
N TRP A 184 1.87 6.28 6.70
CA TRP A 184 0.48 5.90 6.89
C TRP A 184 -0.04 6.14 8.32
N THR A 185 0.57 7.02 9.10
CA THR A 185 0.15 7.30 10.48
C THR A 185 -1.11 8.15 10.58
N TYR A 186 -1.42 8.94 9.55
CA TYR A 186 -2.63 9.75 9.51
C TYR A 186 -3.16 9.97 8.10
N ILE A 187 -4.44 10.32 8.01
CA ILE A 187 -5.10 10.79 6.80
C ILE A 187 -5.71 12.16 7.09
N ASP A 188 -5.44 13.16 6.25
CA ASP A 188 -6.13 14.44 6.27
C ASP A 188 -7.19 14.47 5.15
N GLU A 189 -8.45 14.78 5.52
CA GLU A 189 -9.58 14.91 4.61
C GLU A 189 -10.09 16.35 4.57
N SER A 190 -10.33 16.87 3.38
CA SER A 190 -10.94 18.18 3.15
C SER A 190 -11.79 18.16 1.88
N HIS A 191 -12.27 19.32 1.44
CA HIS A 191 -13.07 19.47 0.24
C HIS A 191 -12.66 20.74 -0.52
N GLN A 192 -12.71 20.70 -1.86
CA GLN A 192 -12.35 21.84 -2.71
C GLN A 192 -13.31 23.04 -2.56
N ASP A 193 -14.57 22.75 -2.24
CA ASP A 193 -15.54 23.75 -1.80
C ASP A 193 -15.37 24.02 -0.29
N SER A 194 -15.04 25.26 0.06
CA SER A 194 -14.79 25.70 1.43
C SER A 194 -16.03 25.65 2.32
N ALA A 195 -17.24 25.83 1.78
CA ALA A 195 -18.47 25.74 2.56
C ALA A 195 -18.72 24.29 3.01
N ILE A 196 -18.47 23.32 2.11
CA ILE A 196 -18.54 21.89 2.44
C ILE A 196 -17.43 21.50 3.43
N ALA A 197 -16.22 22.06 3.27
CA ALA A 197 -15.14 21.83 4.21
C ALA A 197 -15.48 22.35 5.62
N GLU A 198 -16.15 23.51 5.73
CA GLU A 198 -16.58 24.06 7.02
C GLU A 198 -17.73 23.25 7.64
N GLU A 199 -18.75 22.87 6.85
CA GLU A 199 -19.84 21.99 7.32
C GLU A 199 -19.29 20.65 7.84
N ARG A 200 -18.25 20.12 7.19
CA ARG A 200 -17.56 18.90 7.62
C ARG A 200 -16.94 19.06 9.00
N LYS A 201 -16.43 20.25 9.35
CA LYS A 201 -15.88 20.56 10.69
C LYS A 201 -16.95 20.62 11.76
N ASP A 202 -18.12 21.15 11.45
CA ASP A 202 -19.21 21.18 12.42
C ASP A 202 -19.74 19.77 12.74
N ASN A 203 -19.55 18.82 11.81
CA ASN A 203 -20.11 17.48 11.93
C ASN A 203 -19.13 16.38 12.36
N TYR A 204 -17.81 16.61 12.39
CA TYR A 204 -16.85 15.55 12.74
C TYR A 204 -17.01 15.05 14.19
N MET A 205 -17.45 15.92 15.10
CA MET A 205 -17.68 15.58 16.51
C MET A 205 -18.69 14.43 16.67
N LYS A 206 -19.63 14.26 15.74
CA LYS A 206 -20.53 13.10 15.75
C LYS A 206 -19.72 11.80 15.66
N GLU A 207 -18.77 11.70 14.73
CA GLU A 207 -17.94 10.50 14.57
C GLU A 207 -17.04 10.24 15.78
N VAL A 208 -16.49 11.31 16.37
CA VAL A 208 -15.71 11.26 17.61
C VAL A 208 -16.57 10.71 18.75
N ASN A 209 -17.77 11.27 18.94
CA ASN A 209 -18.69 10.87 20.01
C ASN A 209 -19.20 9.44 19.85
N PHE A 210 -19.49 9.00 18.61
CA PHE A 210 -19.85 7.59 18.35
C PHE A 210 -18.65 6.64 18.47
N GLY A 211 -17.43 7.17 18.45
CA GLY A 211 -16.19 6.41 18.49
C GLY A 211 -16.01 5.53 17.25
N HIS A 212 -16.36 6.06 16.07
CA HIS A 212 -16.24 5.32 14.83
C HIS A 212 -14.79 4.96 14.53
N GLU A 213 -14.59 3.71 14.12
CA GLU A 213 -13.33 3.19 13.59
C GLU A 213 -13.48 2.94 12.10
N ARG A 214 -12.44 3.24 11.33
CA ARG A 214 -12.41 3.03 9.89
C ARG A 214 -11.28 2.07 9.54
N ALA A 215 -11.60 0.87 9.11
CA ALA A 215 -10.65 0.02 8.41
C ALA A 215 -10.45 0.60 7.00
N VAL A 216 -9.26 1.16 6.75
CA VAL A 216 -8.98 1.90 5.53
C VAL A 216 -8.25 1.04 4.52
N PHE A 217 -8.83 0.93 3.33
CA PHE A 217 -8.26 0.26 2.17
C PHE A 217 -8.00 1.31 1.08
N ALA A 218 -6.82 1.91 1.09
CA ALA A 218 -6.48 2.99 0.17
C ALA A 218 -6.43 2.46 -1.27
N LYS A 219 -7.11 3.16 -2.17
CA LYS A 219 -7.05 2.86 -3.59
C LYS A 219 -5.74 3.39 -4.16
N TYR A 220 -5.03 2.56 -4.92
CA TYR A 220 -3.80 2.93 -5.63
C TYR A 220 -3.73 2.28 -7.01
N LYS A 221 -2.77 2.70 -7.83
CA LYS A 221 -2.38 1.98 -9.06
C LYS A 221 -1.16 1.11 -8.78
N ASP A 222 -1.23 -0.16 -9.13
CA ASP A 222 -0.06 -1.05 -9.08
C ASP A 222 0.94 -0.72 -10.20
N ASN A 223 2.10 -1.39 -10.18
CA ASN A 223 3.19 -1.17 -11.14
C ASN A 223 2.79 -1.49 -12.59
N LEU A 224 1.69 -2.22 -12.80
CA LEU A 224 1.13 -2.52 -14.12
C LEU A 224 0.03 -1.51 -14.52
N GLY A 225 -0.25 -0.52 -13.67
CA GLY A 225 -1.25 0.52 -13.87
C GLY A 225 -2.68 0.10 -13.51
N PHE A 226 -2.89 -1.08 -12.93
CA PHE A 226 -4.22 -1.51 -12.52
C PHE A 226 -4.62 -0.89 -11.19
N ASN A 227 -5.91 -0.57 -11.06
CA ASN A 227 -6.46 -0.13 -9.79
C ASN A 227 -6.48 -1.30 -8.80
N ARG A 228 -5.95 -1.05 -7.60
CA ARG A 228 -5.94 -1.97 -6.46
C ARG A 228 -6.33 -1.23 -5.19
N TYR A 229 -6.57 -2.00 -4.13
CA TYR A 229 -6.79 -1.48 -2.78
C TYR A 229 -5.86 -2.19 -1.82
N ARG A 230 -5.19 -1.44 -0.95
CA ARG A 230 -4.32 -1.98 0.11
C ARG A 230 -4.81 -1.53 1.48
N PHE A 231 -4.80 -2.44 2.45
CA PHE A 231 -5.08 -2.08 3.84
C PHE A 231 -3.95 -1.20 4.39
N VAL A 232 -4.29 -0.01 4.88
CA VAL A 232 -3.32 0.97 5.42
C VAL A 232 -3.51 1.24 6.92
N GLY A 233 -4.45 0.53 7.56
CA GLY A 233 -4.67 0.54 9.00
C GLY A 233 -6.11 0.80 9.41
N VAL A 234 -6.35 0.77 10.72
CA VAL A 234 -7.60 1.22 11.35
C VAL A 234 -7.42 2.64 11.85
N PHE A 235 -8.32 3.54 11.50
CA PHE A 235 -8.22 4.97 11.78
C PHE A 235 -9.40 5.47 12.61
N LYS A 236 -9.14 6.46 13.47
CA LYS A 236 -10.16 7.24 14.19
C LYS A 236 -10.04 8.71 13.86
N THR A 237 -11.18 9.39 13.79
CA THR A 237 -11.22 10.85 13.71
C THR A 237 -10.56 11.44 14.95
N TRP A 238 -9.52 12.25 14.75
CA TRP A 238 -8.80 12.92 15.82
C TRP A 238 -9.32 14.34 16.04
N GLY A 239 -9.60 15.07 14.96
CA GLY A 239 -10.11 16.43 15.01
C GLY A 239 -9.65 17.26 13.83
N ILE A 240 -9.64 18.58 13.98
CA ILE A 240 -9.09 19.50 12.99
C ILE A 240 -7.59 19.26 12.86
N SER A 241 -7.08 19.17 11.63
CA SER A 241 -5.65 18.93 11.39
C SER A 241 -4.80 20.09 11.91
N PRO A 242 -3.70 19.82 12.65
CA PRO A 242 -2.81 20.86 13.13
C PRO A 242 -1.96 21.48 12.01
N LYS A 243 -1.93 20.86 10.83
CA LYS A 243 -1.19 21.37 9.65
C LYS A 243 -2.05 22.24 8.75
N ASN A 244 -3.37 22.05 8.79
CA ASN A 244 -4.32 22.76 7.94
C ASN A 244 -5.71 22.72 8.56
N GLU A 245 -6.18 23.89 9.02
CA GLU A 245 -7.47 24.01 9.70
C GLU A 245 -8.66 23.64 8.82
N SER A 246 -8.51 23.62 7.49
CA SER A 246 -9.55 23.16 6.55
C SER A 246 -9.66 21.63 6.45
N CYS A 247 -8.76 20.89 7.10
CA CYS A 247 -8.74 19.43 7.06
C CYS A 247 -9.22 18.83 8.39
N ILE A 248 -9.91 17.70 8.31
CA ILE A 248 -10.13 16.78 9.42
C ILE A 248 -9.07 15.68 9.37
N ARG A 249 -8.36 15.49 10.47
CA ARG A 249 -7.36 14.44 10.63
C ARG A 249 -7.98 13.18 11.20
N TYR A 250 -7.62 12.06 10.60
CA TYR A 250 -7.80 10.73 11.14
C TYR A 250 -6.43 10.16 11.50
N LEU A 251 -6.26 9.65 12.72
CA LEU A 251 -5.03 8.99 13.16
C LEU A 251 -5.19 7.47 13.05
N ARG A 252 -4.14 6.79 12.60
CA ARG A 252 -4.07 5.33 12.67
C ARG A 252 -3.96 4.91 14.13
N VAL A 253 -4.89 4.08 14.57
CA VAL A 253 -4.96 3.56 15.94
C VAL A 253 -4.62 2.07 16.03
N ASP A 254 -4.65 1.36 14.90
CA ASP A 254 -4.26 -0.04 14.82
C ASP A 254 -3.64 -0.35 13.43
N ASP A 255 -2.67 -1.25 13.42
CA ASP A 255 -2.01 -1.77 12.21
C ASP A 255 -2.62 -3.09 11.72
N LYS A 256 -3.65 -3.58 12.42
CA LYS A 256 -4.38 -4.80 12.13
C LYS A 256 -5.89 -4.57 12.10
N VAL A 257 -6.57 -5.39 11.32
CA VAL A 257 -8.03 -5.53 11.34
C VAL A 257 -8.39 -7.00 11.43
N ASP A 258 -9.31 -7.35 12.32
CA ASP A 258 -9.79 -8.73 12.44
C ASP A 258 -10.52 -9.18 11.17
N ILE A 259 -10.24 -10.41 10.77
CA ILE A 259 -10.94 -11.07 9.66
C ILE A 259 -12.18 -11.76 10.22
N VAL A 260 -13.34 -11.25 9.84
CA VAL A 260 -14.64 -11.79 10.22
C VAL A 260 -15.05 -12.88 9.23
N LYS A 261 -15.40 -14.05 9.76
CA LYS A 261 -15.74 -15.25 8.98
C LYS A 261 -17.19 -15.28 8.57
#